data_AF-A0A954NV65-F1
#
_entry.id   AF-A0A954NV65-F1
#
_cell.length_a   1.000
_cell.length_b   1.000
_cell.length_c   1.000
_cell.angle_alpha   90.00
_cell.angle_beta   90.00
_cell.angle_gamma   90.00
#
_symmetry.space_group_name_H-M   'P 1'
#
loop_
_entity.id
_entity.type
_entity.pdbx_description
1 polymer ?
#
loop_
_entity_poly.entity_id
_entity_poly.type
_entity_poly.pdbx_seq_one_letter_code
_entity_poly.pdbx_strand_id
1 'polypeptide(L)'
;GPFLAEVFDFRLELKSRGVGAETQATPAFLYLPFYIDQDAGWGAPLNSLDKLAQFSDPKRDTIYFHAGLRPSEYYQARARMEDAKARAEPVRAQRSSIEPILSDIDHDLAGLDFEINLEEYQREIESLLDRYNDLHQQEVRFKGQLEELYGQKQIIDDQLTIARRTLDELRDDRQYATTLPNEIVCPTCCAVYENSFSQRLSIAIDEDSCLALIDELEDKQRSLNERAEKLRVDREETSAISSEINLLLKARREEIALADVIQREGLKDVKERLTGKVAAFDEAIGALDRVIESAREDMKVFDDKKRKQEITGYYHQEMERLLTRLNVANLSPKQYKNIYGTIKETGSDLPRALLAYYLAIVRTIWKYSTSTVCPMVVDSPRQQDQDDTNWIAMLECIRDERPEGSQLVMALVDDCGIDLGGAVIDLRDKNQLLQEGEFSSVNNELQPLIAEVLRG
;
A
#
# COMPACT_ATOMS: atom_id res chain seq x y z
N GLY A 1 15.72 -32.56 -0.03
CA GLY A 1 16.59 -31.54 -0.67
C GLY A 1 17.12 -30.57 0.37
N PRO A 2 16.24 -29.83 1.05
CA PRO A 2 16.56 -29.05 2.24
C PRO A 2 17.19 -29.89 3.36
N PHE A 3 16.71 -31.11 3.59
CA PHE A 3 17.31 -32.03 4.58
C PHE A 3 18.80 -32.31 4.32
N LEU A 4 19.18 -32.65 3.08
CA LEU A 4 20.59 -32.90 2.74
C LEU A 4 21.44 -31.62 2.83
N ALA A 5 20.85 -30.46 2.57
CA ALA A 5 21.52 -29.18 2.75
C ALA A 5 21.86 -28.93 4.23
N GLU A 6 20.98 -29.32 5.15
CA GLU A 6 21.22 -29.21 6.59
C GLU A 6 22.28 -30.21 7.06
N VAL A 7 22.16 -31.49 6.67
CA VAL A 7 23.09 -32.57 7.07
C VAL A 7 24.52 -32.27 6.63
N PHE A 8 24.70 -31.73 5.43
CA PHE A 8 26.02 -31.44 4.86
C PHE A 8 26.45 -29.97 5.00
N ASP A 9 25.70 -29.15 5.74
CA ASP A 9 25.88 -27.69 5.82
C ASP A 9 26.06 -27.02 4.44
N PHE A 10 25.36 -27.57 3.44
CA PHE A 10 25.42 -27.16 2.04
C PHE A 10 24.39 -26.06 1.77
N ARG A 11 24.73 -24.82 2.13
CA ARG A 11 23.82 -23.65 2.05
C ARG A 11 24.13 -22.78 0.83
N LEU A 12 24.23 -23.41 -0.34
CA LEU A 12 24.41 -22.72 -1.61
C LEU A 12 23.04 -22.35 -2.21
N GLU A 13 22.76 -21.06 -2.32
CA GLU A 13 21.55 -20.56 -2.99
C GLU A 13 21.88 -20.05 -4.39
N LEU A 14 21.09 -20.50 -5.36
CA LEU A 14 21.25 -20.20 -6.78
C LEU A 14 19.93 -19.70 -7.37
N LYS A 15 20.03 -18.78 -8.35
CA LYS A 15 18.88 -18.24 -9.06
C LYS A 15 18.18 -19.29 -9.91
N SER A 16 17.01 -19.74 -9.46
CA SER A 16 16.18 -20.73 -10.14
C SER A 16 15.48 -20.10 -11.34
N ARG A 17 15.55 -20.77 -12.51
CA ARG A 17 14.84 -20.32 -13.72
C ARG A 17 13.34 -20.55 -13.65
N GLY A 18 12.90 -21.56 -12.88
CA GLY A 18 11.48 -21.86 -12.72
C GLY A 18 10.77 -20.93 -11.74
N VAL A 19 11.41 -20.62 -10.61
CA VAL A 19 10.84 -19.78 -9.55
C VAL A 19 11.15 -18.30 -9.77
N GLY A 20 12.26 -17.97 -10.44
CA GLY A 20 12.72 -16.59 -10.62
C GLY A 20 13.44 -15.99 -9.41
N ALA A 21 13.61 -16.76 -8.33
CA ALA A 21 14.26 -16.35 -7.08
C ALA A 21 15.51 -17.19 -6.78
N GLU A 22 16.34 -16.71 -5.85
CA GLU A 22 17.43 -17.49 -5.26
C GLU A 22 16.82 -18.61 -4.40
N THR A 23 17.25 -19.85 -4.62
CA THR A 23 16.74 -21.03 -3.91
C THR A 23 17.87 -22.00 -3.65
N GLN A 24 17.73 -22.81 -2.61
CA GLN A 24 18.69 -23.86 -2.26
C GLN A 24 19.03 -24.74 -3.47
N ALA A 25 20.34 -24.86 -3.75
CA ALA A 25 20.84 -25.71 -4.81
C ALA A 25 20.51 -27.18 -4.53
N THR A 26 20.22 -27.93 -5.59
CA THR A 26 19.96 -29.37 -5.46
C THR A 26 21.23 -30.13 -5.09
N PRO A 27 21.11 -31.36 -4.54
CA PRO A 27 22.26 -32.20 -4.20
C PRO A 27 23.23 -32.43 -5.35
N ALA A 28 22.80 -32.32 -6.62
CA ALA A 28 23.70 -32.39 -7.76
C ALA A 28 24.87 -31.38 -7.64
N PHE A 29 24.61 -30.18 -7.12
CA PHE A 29 25.64 -29.14 -6.98
C PHE A 29 26.58 -29.38 -5.78
N LEU A 30 26.20 -30.24 -4.83
CA LEU A 30 27.09 -30.71 -3.77
C LEU A 30 28.17 -31.64 -4.35
N TYR A 31 27.79 -32.55 -5.25
CA TYR A 31 28.70 -33.54 -5.85
C TYR A 31 29.42 -33.06 -7.12
N LEU A 32 28.95 -31.99 -7.76
CA LEU A 32 29.42 -31.54 -9.07
C LEU A 32 30.95 -31.41 -9.24
N PRO A 33 31.73 -30.92 -8.24
CA PRO A 33 33.19 -30.85 -8.38
C PRO A 33 33.91 -32.20 -8.19
N PHE A 34 33.24 -33.20 -7.63
CA PHE A 34 33.83 -34.45 -7.17
C PHE A 34 33.47 -35.65 -8.03
N TYR A 35 32.50 -35.51 -8.95
CA TYR A 35 32.04 -36.60 -9.80
C TYR A 35 32.39 -36.35 -11.27
N ILE A 36 33.03 -37.34 -11.88
CA ILE A 36 33.29 -37.41 -13.31
C ILE A 36 32.56 -38.64 -13.84
N ASP A 37 31.50 -38.44 -14.62
CA ASP A 37 30.76 -39.52 -15.28
C ASP A 37 31.43 -39.94 -16.60
N GLN A 38 31.11 -41.16 -17.05
CA GLN A 38 31.66 -41.74 -18.27
C GLN A 38 31.23 -40.99 -19.54
N ASP A 39 30.00 -40.47 -19.61
CA ASP A 39 29.39 -40.00 -20.86
C ASP A 39 29.71 -38.52 -21.16
N ALA A 40 29.47 -37.63 -20.19
CA ALA A 40 29.55 -36.18 -20.37
C ALA A 40 30.78 -35.54 -19.71
N GLY A 41 31.30 -36.15 -18.65
CA GLY A 41 32.29 -35.58 -17.72
C GLY A 41 33.67 -35.41 -18.34
N TRP A 42 33.98 -36.30 -19.28
CA TRP A 42 35.21 -36.28 -20.08
C TRP A 42 35.10 -35.46 -21.37
N GLY A 43 33.94 -34.86 -21.64
CA GLY A 43 33.74 -33.93 -22.75
C GLY A 43 33.88 -32.46 -22.34
N ALA A 44 33.49 -32.10 -21.12
CA ALA A 44 33.59 -30.73 -20.61
C ALA A 44 33.61 -30.67 -19.07
N PRO A 45 34.24 -29.64 -18.46
CA PRO A 45 34.21 -29.46 -17.01
C PRO A 45 32.78 -29.27 -16.47
N LEU A 46 32.52 -29.88 -15.31
CA LEU A 46 31.32 -29.67 -14.51
C LEU A 46 30.03 -30.00 -15.31
N ASN A 47 30.06 -31.10 -16.05
CA ASN A 47 28.97 -31.52 -16.92
C ASN A 47 28.44 -32.92 -16.59
N SER A 48 28.86 -33.48 -15.45
CA SER A 48 28.62 -34.88 -15.10
C SER A 48 27.30 -35.20 -14.44
N LEU A 49 26.45 -34.19 -14.24
CA LEU A 49 25.17 -34.35 -13.57
C LEU A 49 24.08 -33.68 -14.40
N ASP A 50 22.90 -34.26 -14.34
CA ASP A 50 21.75 -33.77 -15.06
C ASP A 50 21.08 -32.55 -14.41
N LYS A 51 20.20 -31.89 -15.18
CA LYS A 51 19.34 -30.78 -14.74
C LYS A 51 20.08 -29.57 -14.16
N LEU A 52 21.37 -29.41 -14.45
CA LEU A 52 22.13 -28.23 -14.00
C LEU A 52 21.53 -26.92 -14.54
N ALA A 53 20.93 -26.95 -15.73
CA ALA A 53 20.29 -25.81 -16.38
C ALA A 53 19.02 -25.28 -15.68
N GLN A 54 18.55 -25.94 -14.59
CA GLN A 54 17.44 -25.42 -13.78
C GLN A 54 17.79 -24.10 -13.07
N PHE A 55 19.09 -23.81 -12.91
CA PHE A 55 19.61 -22.57 -12.36
C PHE A 55 20.30 -21.72 -13.45
N SER A 56 20.40 -20.40 -13.22
CA SER A 56 21.11 -19.50 -14.12
C SER A 56 22.62 -19.50 -13.82
N ASP A 57 23.43 -19.87 -14.81
CA ASP A 57 24.91 -19.90 -14.76
C ASP A 57 25.51 -20.50 -13.48
N PRO A 58 25.07 -21.71 -13.05
CA PRO A 58 25.36 -22.20 -11.71
C PRO A 58 26.80 -22.67 -11.51
N LYS A 59 27.53 -22.99 -12.59
CA LYS A 59 28.90 -23.53 -12.52
C LYS A 59 29.85 -22.59 -11.78
N ARG A 60 29.78 -21.29 -12.06
CA ARG A 60 30.62 -20.27 -11.42
C ARG A 60 30.43 -20.26 -9.91
N ASP A 61 29.17 -20.15 -9.50
CA ASP A 61 28.85 -19.97 -8.09
C ASP A 61 29.03 -21.27 -7.31
N THR A 62 28.77 -22.42 -7.92
CA THR A 62 29.08 -23.73 -7.32
C THR A 62 30.57 -23.89 -7.04
N ILE A 63 31.42 -23.52 -8.00
CA ILE A 63 32.87 -23.64 -7.81
C ILE A 63 33.40 -22.59 -6.85
N TYR A 64 32.88 -21.36 -6.87
CA TYR A 64 33.27 -20.35 -5.89
C TYR A 64 32.90 -20.76 -4.47
N PHE A 65 31.74 -21.41 -4.31
CA PHE A 65 31.32 -21.98 -3.05
C PHE A 65 32.29 -23.06 -2.56
N HIS A 66 32.47 -24.13 -3.32
CA HIS A 66 33.31 -25.26 -2.91
C HIS A 66 34.78 -24.89 -2.77
N ALA A 67 35.33 -24.03 -3.64
CA ALA A 67 36.74 -23.63 -3.56
C ALA A 67 37.03 -22.65 -2.40
N GLY A 68 36.03 -22.29 -1.58
CA GLY A 68 36.21 -21.37 -0.46
C GLY A 68 36.44 -19.91 -0.87
N LEU A 69 36.09 -19.56 -2.12
CA LEU A 69 36.14 -18.18 -2.62
C LEU A 69 34.98 -17.34 -2.07
N ARG A 70 33.81 -17.96 -1.90
CA ARG A 70 32.60 -17.34 -1.33
C ARG A 70 31.91 -18.37 -0.45
N PRO A 71 31.81 -18.15 0.87
CA PRO A 71 31.21 -19.13 1.76
C PRO A 71 29.67 -19.05 1.73
N SER A 72 29.00 -19.94 2.46
CA SER A 72 27.53 -20.01 2.60
C SER A 72 26.90 -18.66 2.92
N GLU A 73 27.50 -17.90 3.84
CA GLU A 73 27.02 -16.61 4.32
C GLU A 73 26.94 -15.56 3.20
N TYR A 74 27.86 -15.62 2.23
CA TYR A 74 27.80 -14.76 1.05
C TYR A 74 26.56 -15.04 0.21
N TYR A 75 26.23 -16.31 -0.01
CA TYR A 75 25.08 -16.70 -0.84
C TYR A 75 23.76 -16.41 -0.13
N GLN A 76 23.69 -16.64 1.18
CA GLN A 76 22.53 -16.26 1.99
C GLN A 76 22.31 -14.74 2.04
N ALA A 77 23.38 -13.96 2.15
CA ALA A 77 23.29 -12.50 2.02
C ALA A 77 22.80 -12.08 0.63
N ARG A 78 23.30 -12.73 -0.44
CA ARG A 78 22.83 -12.48 -1.80
C ARG A 78 21.34 -12.80 -1.96
N ALA A 79 20.87 -13.93 -1.45
CA ALA A 79 19.46 -14.30 -1.52
C ALA A 79 18.56 -13.33 -0.76
N ARG A 80 18.95 -12.91 0.45
CA ARG A 80 18.27 -11.85 1.21
C ARG A 80 18.19 -10.55 0.43
N MET A 81 19.27 -10.15 -0.25
CA MET A 81 19.30 -8.95 -1.08
C MET A 81 18.33 -9.06 -2.27
N GLU A 82 18.35 -10.18 -2.99
CA GLU A 82 17.49 -10.37 -4.16
C GLU A 82 16.00 -10.51 -3.77
N ASP A 83 15.66 -11.15 -2.65
CA ASP A 83 14.29 -11.17 -2.10
C ASP A 83 13.81 -9.76 -1.75
N ALA A 84 14.62 -8.97 -1.04
CA ALA A 84 14.28 -7.61 -0.69
C ALA A 84 14.06 -6.72 -1.94
N LYS A 85 14.88 -6.89 -2.99
CA LYS A 85 14.69 -6.21 -4.29
C LYS A 85 13.38 -6.62 -4.96
N ALA A 86 13.09 -7.93 -5.01
CA ALA A 86 11.88 -8.44 -5.62
C ALA A 86 10.62 -7.92 -4.92
N ARG A 87 10.68 -7.72 -3.60
CA ARG A 87 9.61 -7.10 -2.80
C ARG A 87 9.53 -5.59 -2.96
N ALA A 88 10.66 -4.91 -3.17
CA ALA A 88 10.69 -3.45 -3.35
C ALA A 88 10.16 -3.00 -4.71
N GLU A 89 10.42 -3.77 -5.78
CA GLU A 89 9.94 -3.52 -7.15
C GLU A 89 8.43 -3.18 -7.23
N PRO A 90 7.49 -4.03 -6.77
CA PRO A 90 6.06 -3.74 -6.86
C PRO A 90 5.64 -2.53 -6.01
N VAL A 91 6.28 -2.32 -4.85
CA VAL A 91 5.99 -1.17 -3.98
C VAL A 91 6.44 0.13 -4.64
N ARG A 92 7.62 0.14 -5.27
CA ARG A 92 8.12 1.29 -6.05
C ARG A 92 7.22 1.58 -7.25
N ALA A 93 6.78 0.54 -7.97
CA ALA A 93 5.83 0.69 -9.07
C ALA A 93 4.52 1.33 -8.60
N GLN A 94 3.93 0.85 -7.50
CA GLN A 94 2.71 1.43 -6.92
C GLN A 94 2.93 2.89 -6.48
N ARG A 95 4.02 3.20 -5.79
CA ARG A 95 4.39 4.57 -5.39
C ARG A 95 4.49 5.49 -6.62
N SER A 96 5.20 5.06 -7.66
CA SER A 96 5.36 5.84 -8.90
C SER A 96 4.04 6.07 -9.66
N SER A 97 3.08 5.15 -9.53
CA SER A 97 1.77 5.28 -10.18
C SER A 97 0.87 6.35 -9.55
N ILE A 98 1.09 6.69 -8.27
CA ILE A 98 0.32 7.72 -7.55
C ILE A 98 0.82 9.14 -7.86
N GLU A 99 2.10 9.28 -8.18
CA GLU A 99 2.74 10.58 -8.43
C GLU A 99 2.08 11.42 -9.54
N PRO A 100 1.76 10.87 -10.74
CA PRO A 100 1.03 11.64 -11.74
C PRO A 100 -0.38 12.03 -11.27
N ILE A 101 -1.07 11.17 -10.51
CA ILE A 101 -2.41 11.46 -9.98
C ILE A 101 -2.36 12.64 -9.00
N LEU A 102 -1.35 12.70 -8.14
CA LEU A 102 -1.14 13.84 -7.25
C LEU A 102 -0.86 15.12 -8.02
N SER A 103 -0.05 15.05 -9.08
CA SER A 103 0.22 16.20 -9.96
C SER A 103 -1.03 16.70 -10.67
N ASP A 104 -1.90 15.80 -11.13
CA ASP A 104 -3.17 16.17 -11.77
C ASP A 104 -4.11 16.85 -10.76
N ILE A 105 -4.19 16.33 -9.53
CA ILE A 105 -4.97 16.96 -8.45
C ILE A 105 -4.42 18.35 -8.11
N ASP A 106 -3.11 18.52 -8.08
CA ASP A 106 -2.48 19.82 -7.83
C ASP A 106 -2.79 20.84 -8.93
N HIS A 107 -2.81 20.39 -10.20
CA HIS A 107 -3.23 21.21 -11.32
C HIS A 107 -4.72 21.60 -11.24
N ASP A 108 -5.60 20.64 -10.93
CA ASP A 108 -7.03 20.89 -10.78
C ASP A 108 -7.34 21.83 -9.61
N LEU A 109 -6.63 21.70 -8.49
CA LEU A 109 -6.75 22.62 -7.35
C LEU A 109 -6.26 24.03 -7.70
N ALA A 110 -5.20 24.18 -8.50
CA ALA A 110 -4.72 25.48 -8.97
C ALA A 110 -5.70 26.14 -9.97
N GLY A 111 -6.43 25.35 -10.75
CA GLY A 111 -7.48 25.84 -11.64
C GLY A 111 -8.74 26.34 -10.92
N LEU A 112 -8.93 25.95 -9.66
CA LEU A 112 -10.04 26.34 -8.78
C LEU A 112 -9.69 27.57 -7.91
N ASP A 113 -8.72 28.40 -8.34
CA ASP A 113 -8.27 29.63 -7.66
C ASP A 113 -9.39 30.69 -7.61
N PHE A 114 -10.37 30.46 -6.75
CA PHE A 114 -11.16 31.51 -6.13
C PHE A 114 -10.39 31.92 -4.87
N GLU A 115 -9.79 33.10 -4.94
CA GLU A 115 -9.14 33.82 -3.84
C GLU A 115 -10.19 34.32 -2.82
N ILE A 116 -11.16 33.48 -2.46
CA ILE A 116 -12.17 33.75 -1.44
C ILE A 116 -11.80 32.88 -0.24
N ASN A 117 -11.40 33.55 0.84
CA ASN A 117 -11.26 32.93 2.13
C ASN A 117 -12.63 32.44 2.60
N LEU A 118 -12.93 31.15 2.37
CA LEU A 118 -14.20 30.51 2.70
C LEU A 118 -14.62 30.74 4.15
N GLU A 119 -13.67 30.80 5.08
CA GLU A 119 -13.98 31.06 6.50
C GLU A 119 -14.45 32.51 6.74
N GLU A 120 -13.96 33.45 5.95
CA GLU A 120 -14.33 34.85 6.01
C GLU A 120 -15.69 35.08 5.35
N TYR A 121 -15.91 34.44 4.20
CA TYR A 121 -17.21 34.42 3.52
C TYR A 121 -18.30 33.76 4.38
N GLN A 122 -17.99 32.64 5.05
CA GLN A 122 -18.93 31.95 5.93
C GLN A 122 -19.34 32.84 7.10
N ARG A 123 -18.39 33.55 7.71
CA ARG A 123 -18.66 34.56 8.76
C ARG A 123 -19.51 35.71 8.26
N GLU A 124 -19.26 36.21 7.05
CA GLU A 124 -20.04 37.30 6.45
C GLU A 124 -21.49 36.88 6.16
N ILE A 125 -21.69 35.67 5.61
CA ILE A 125 -23.03 35.10 5.36
C ILE A 125 -23.79 34.85 6.66
N GLU A 126 -23.14 34.28 7.68
CA GLU A 126 -23.76 34.07 9.00
C GLU A 126 -24.23 35.40 9.62
N SER A 127 -23.38 36.43 9.57
CA SER A 127 -23.76 37.77 10.06
C SER A 127 -24.95 38.37 9.30
N LEU A 128 -25.04 38.16 7.98
CA LEU A 128 -26.16 38.65 7.18
C LEU A 128 -27.46 37.87 7.46
N LEU A 129 -27.36 36.56 7.66
CA LEU A 129 -28.50 35.70 8.02
C LEU A 129 -29.05 36.04 9.41
N ASP A 130 -28.18 36.28 10.39
CA ASP A 130 -28.59 36.69 11.74
C ASP A 130 -29.33 38.03 11.69
N ARG A 131 -28.80 39.00 10.93
CA ARG A 131 -29.43 40.31 10.76
C ARG A 131 -30.77 40.22 10.02
N TYR A 132 -30.87 39.37 9.00
CA TYR A 132 -32.12 39.10 8.29
C TYR A 132 -33.17 38.49 9.22
N ASN A 133 -32.78 37.51 10.05
CA ASN A 133 -33.68 36.86 11.00
C ASN A 133 -34.20 37.85 12.06
N ASP A 134 -33.35 38.75 12.57
CA ASP A 134 -33.78 39.77 13.53
C ASP A 134 -34.79 40.74 12.90
N LEU A 135 -34.52 41.25 11.69
CA LEU A 135 -35.46 42.11 10.96
C LEU A 135 -36.77 41.40 10.64
N HIS A 136 -36.73 40.11 10.29
CA HIS A 136 -37.93 39.31 10.06
C HIS A 136 -38.76 39.16 11.33
N GLN A 137 -38.13 38.94 12.50
CA GLN A 137 -38.84 38.91 13.78
C GLN A 137 -39.46 40.27 14.11
N GLN A 138 -38.78 41.37 13.80
CA GLN A 138 -39.32 42.73 13.96
C GLN A 138 -40.54 42.96 13.07
N GLU A 139 -40.50 42.56 11.79
CA GLU A 139 -41.67 42.64 10.89
C GLU A 139 -42.86 41.84 11.40
N VAL A 140 -42.63 40.62 11.92
CA VAL A 140 -43.69 39.79 12.52
C VAL A 140 -44.29 40.48 13.74
N ARG A 141 -43.48 41.11 14.59
CA ARG A 141 -43.97 41.89 15.74
C ARG A 141 -44.81 43.09 15.30
N PHE A 142 -44.34 43.87 14.33
CA PHE A 142 -45.09 45.01 13.81
C PHE A 142 -46.42 44.57 13.20
N LYS A 143 -46.45 43.44 12.48
CA LYS A 143 -47.69 42.87 11.95
C LYS A 143 -48.69 42.53 13.06
N GLY A 144 -48.24 41.84 14.11
CA GLY A 144 -49.10 41.52 15.25
C GLY A 144 -49.65 42.78 15.96
N GLN A 145 -48.80 43.79 16.16
CA GLN A 145 -49.20 45.07 16.76
C GLN A 145 -50.21 45.84 15.90
N LEU A 146 -50.04 45.83 14.57
CA LEU A 146 -50.99 46.43 13.63
C LEU A 146 -52.34 45.70 13.64
N GLU A 147 -52.34 44.36 13.68
CA GLU A 147 -53.57 43.55 13.80
C GLU A 147 -54.34 43.88 15.08
N GLU A 148 -53.65 44.02 16.21
CA GLU A 148 -54.26 44.43 17.48
C GLU A 148 -54.86 45.85 17.42
N LEU A 149 -54.12 46.81 16.86
CA LEU A 149 -54.59 48.18 16.70
C LEU A 149 -55.80 48.28 15.75
N TYR A 150 -55.83 47.52 14.65
CA TYR A 150 -56.98 47.46 13.76
C TYR A 150 -58.20 46.82 14.45
N GLY A 151 -57.99 45.80 15.27
CA GLY A 151 -59.06 45.23 16.11
C GLY A 151 -59.63 46.27 17.09
N GLN A 152 -58.77 47.01 17.80
CA GLN A 152 -59.19 48.07 18.71
C GLN A 152 -59.93 49.19 17.98
N LYS A 153 -59.44 49.59 16.81
CA LYS A 153 -60.09 50.60 15.97
C LYS A 153 -61.49 50.17 15.54
N GLN A 154 -61.65 48.91 15.11
CA GLN A 154 -62.97 48.39 14.72
C GLN A 154 -63.98 48.46 15.88
N ILE A 155 -63.54 48.11 17.10
CA ILE A 155 -64.39 48.21 18.30
C ILE A 155 -64.83 49.66 18.55
N ILE A 156 -63.90 50.62 18.44
CA ILE A 156 -64.21 52.04 18.61
C ILE A 156 -65.14 52.54 17.51
N ASP A 157 -64.96 52.11 16.26
CA ASP A 157 -65.84 52.46 15.12
C ASP A 157 -67.27 51.94 15.34
N ASP A 158 -67.41 50.72 15.84
CA ASP A 158 -68.70 50.12 16.19
C ASP A 158 -69.36 50.89 17.36
N GLN A 159 -68.59 51.24 18.39
CA GLN A 159 -69.05 52.03 19.53
C GLN A 159 -69.50 53.44 19.12
N LEU A 160 -68.73 54.13 18.26
CA LEU A 160 -69.11 55.42 17.69
C LEU A 160 -70.41 55.33 16.88
N THR A 161 -70.57 54.26 16.11
CA THR A 161 -71.80 54.01 15.34
C THR A 161 -73.02 53.88 16.26
N ILE A 162 -72.89 53.10 17.34
CA ILE A 162 -73.96 52.93 18.34
C ILE A 162 -74.24 54.24 19.07
N ALA A 163 -73.21 54.94 19.55
CA ALA A 163 -73.35 56.18 20.30
C ALA A 163 -73.99 57.29 19.44
N ARG A 164 -73.58 57.44 18.18
CA ARG A 164 -74.18 58.42 17.25
C ARG A 164 -75.66 58.11 16.99
N ARG A 165 -76.01 56.84 16.77
CA ARG A 165 -77.40 56.43 16.61
C ARG A 165 -78.23 56.69 17.87
N THR A 166 -77.67 56.39 19.04
CA THR A 166 -78.32 56.62 20.34
C THR A 166 -78.56 58.11 20.56
N LEU A 167 -77.60 58.96 20.18
CA LEU A 167 -77.74 60.42 20.23
C LEU A 167 -78.88 60.91 19.33
N ASP A 168 -78.98 60.40 18.10
CA ASP A 168 -80.06 60.75 17.18
C ASP A 168 -81.43 60.32 17.74
N GLU A 169 -81.53 59.11 18.30
CA GLU A 169 -82.76 58.61 18.95
C GLU A 169 -83.14 59.47 20.17
N LEU A 170 -82.18 59.83 21.04
CA LEU A 170 -82.42 60.71 22.20
C LEU A 170 -82.88 62.12 21.80
N ARG A 171 -82.36 62.66 20.70
CA ARG A 171 -82.78 63.96 20.15
C ARG A 171 -84.20 63.93 19.65
N ASP A 172 -84.55 62.89 18.89
CA ASP A 172 -85.91 62.66 18.40
C ASP A 172 -86.87 62.47 19.58
N ASP A 173 -86.49 61.69 20.60
CA ASP A 173 -87.27 61.47 21.82
C ASP A 173 -87.47 62.76 22.62
N ARG A 174 -86.42 63.58 22.78
CA ARG A 174 -86.51 64.88 23.47
C ARG A 174 -87.47 65.80 22.72
N GLN A 175 -87.37 65.86 21.39
CA GLN A 175 -88.26 66.67 20.58
C GLN A 175 -89.71 66.18 20.69
N TYR A 176 -89.94 64.87 20.59
CA TYR A 176 -91.26 64.28 20.70
C TYR A 176 -91.88 64.47 22.09
N ALA A 177 -91.10 64.28 23.16
CA ALA A 177 -91.55 64.45 24.55
C ALA A 177 -92.06 65.87 24.86
N THR A 178 -91.55 66.91 24.18
CA THR A 178 -92.07 68.28 24.33
C THR A 178 -93.48 68.48 23.73
N THR A 179 -93.91 67.61 22.82
CA THR A 179 -95.23 67.67 22.18
C THR A 179 -96.32 66.91 22.94
N LEU A 180 -95.95 66.13 23.96
CA LEU A 180 -96.84 65.25 24.72
C LEU A 180 -97.33 65.89 26.03
N PRO A 181 -98.52 65.50 26.54
CA PRO A 181 -99.00 65.92 27.85
C PRO A 181 -98.13 65.35 28.99
N ASN A 182 -98.32 65.85 30.22
CA ASN A 182 -97.54 65.45 31.40
C ASN A 182 -97.76 64.00 31.85
N GLU A 183 -98.78 63.32 31.35
CA GLU A 183 -99.04 61.89 31.57
C GLU A 183 -99.28 61.22 30.22
N ILE A 184 -98.54 60.14 29.95
CA ILE A 184 -98.57 59.41 28.70
C ILE A 184 -99.06 57.99 28.99
N VAL A 185 -100.07 57.53 28.26
CA VAL A 185 -100.50 56.12 28.33
C VAL A 185 -99.87 55.37 27.17
N CYS A 186 -99.08 54.34 27.45
CA CYS A 186 -98.46 53.53 26.41
C CYS A 186 -99.55 52.75 25.65
N PRO A 187 -99.65 52.93 24.32
CA PRO A 187 -100.68 52.27 23.52
C PRO A 187 -100.49 50.74 23.41
N THR A 188 -99.31 50.23 23.78
CA THR A 188 -98.96 48.80 23.68
C THR A 188 -99.18 48.04 24.98
N CYS A 189 -98.79 48.63 26.12
CA CYS A 189 -98.87 47.96 27.43
C CYS A 189 -99.86 48.61 28.41
N CYS A 190 -100.53 49.70 28.02
CA CYS A 190 -101.45 50.48 28.86
C CYS A 190 -100.83 51.03 30.17
N ALA A 191 -99.51 50.96 30.32
CA ALA A 191 -98.82 51.58 31.44
C ALA A 191 -98.87 53.11 31.31
N VAL A 192 -99.06 53.79 32.45
CA VAL A 192 -99.05 55.26 32.54
C VAL A 192 -97.65 55.70 32.92
N TYR A 193 -97.07 56.56 32.11
CA TYR A 193 -95.74 57.15 32.30
C TYR A 193 -95.89 58.64 32.56
N GLU A 194 -95.09 59.17 33.49
CA GLU A 194 -95.01 60.61 33.74
C GLU A 194 -94.06 61.27 32.74
N ASN A 195 -94.50 62.35 32.09
CA ASN A 195 -93.70 63.24 31.24
C ASN A 195 -93.45 64.57 31.96
N SER A 196 -92.98 64.47 33.20
CA SER A 196 -92.68 65.64 34.03
C SER A 196 -91.45 66.40 33.52
N PHE A 197 -91.22 67.60 34.03
CA PHE A 197 -89.99 68.36 33.74
C PHE A 197 -88.74 67.55 34.08
N SER A 198 -88.75 66.80 35.20
CA SER A 198 -87.63 65.95 35.62
C SER A 198 -87.30 64.85 34.60
N GLN A 199 -88.32 64.24 33.97
CA GLN A 199 -88.12 63.21 32.96
C GLN A 199 -87.55 63.79 31.65
N ARG A 200 -88.05 64.94 31.20
CA ARG A 200 -87.49 65.65 30.04
C ARG A 200 -86.07 66.17 30.27
N LEU A 201 -85.76 66.60 31.49
CA LEU A 201 -84.40 66.98 31.88
C LEU A 201 -83.46 65.76 31.89
N SER A 202 -83.94 64.58 32.30
CA SER A 202 -83.17 63.33 32.22
C SER A 202 -82.73 63.01 30.79
N ILE A 203 -83.65 63.10 29.81
CA ILE A 203 -83.32 62.87 28.39
C ILE A 203 -82.26 63.87 27.89
N ALA A 204 -82.34 65.14 28.31
CA ALA A 204 -81.34 66.14 27.95
C ALA A 204 -79.97 65.87 28.59
N ILE A 205 -79.93 65.38 29.83
CA ILE A 205 -78.69 64.96 30.50
C ILE A 205 -78.09 63.73 29.80
N ASP A 206 -78.93 62.79 29.34
CA ASP A 206 -78.49 61.62 28.59
C ASP A 206 -77.94 62.03 27.20
N GLU A 207 -78.52 63.03 26.53
CA GLU A 207 -77.98 63.64 25.29
C GLU A 207 -76.57 64.20 25.50
N ASP A 208 -76.38 65.04 26.53
CA ASP A 208 -75.07 65.62 26.87
C ASP A 208 -74.05 64.53 27.26
N SER A 209 -74.49 63.50 27.98
CA SER A 209 -73.64 62.36 28.35
C SER A 209 -73.22 61.54 27.12
N CYS A 210 -74.12 61.39 26.15
CA CYS A 210 -73.84 60.69 24.89
C CYS A 210 -72.87 61.50 24.01
N LEU A 211 -72.99 62.82 23.97
CA LEU A 211 -72.01 63.70 23.29
C LEU A 211 -70.62 63.58 23.91
N ALA A 212 -70.51 63.63 25.24
CA ALA A 212 -69.24 63.47 25.94
C ALA A 212 -68.58 62.11 25.66
N LEU A 213 -69.38 61.03 25.56
CA LEU A 213 -68.90 59.71 25.18
C LEU A 213 -68.40 59.66 23.73
N ILE A 214 -69.09 60.33 22.80
CA ILE A 214 -68.66 60.42 21.39
C ILE A 214 -67.31 61.14 21.30
N ASP A 215 -67.14 62.27 21.99
CA ASP A 215 -65.87 63.00 22.01
C ASP A 215 -64.72 62.12 22.56
N GLU A 216 -64.95 61.38 23.65
CA GLU A 216 -63.97 60.45 24.22
C GLU A 216 -63.59 59.33 23.23
N LEU A 217 -64.56 58.79 22.51
CA LEU A 217 -64.33 57.74 21.51
C LEU A 217 -63.60 58.28 20.27
N GLU A 218 -63.89 59.50 19.82
CA GLU A 218 -63.18 60.15 18.71
C GLU A 218 -61.73 60.47 19.06
N ASP A 219 -61.44 60.91 20.29
CA ASP A 219 -60.07 61.12 20.77
C ASP A 219 -59.30 59.79 20.86
N LYS A 220 -59.93 58.72 21.36
CA LYS A 220 -59.37 57.36 21.33
C LYS A 220 -59.06 56.91 19.90
N GLN A 221 -60.00 57.11 18.98
CA GLN A 221 -59.82 56.75 17.57
C GLN A 221 -58.63 57.50 16.94
N ARG A 222 -58.47 58.80 17.23
CA ARG A 222 -57.33 59.60 16.77
C ARG A 222 -56.01 59.05 17.29
N SER A 223 -55.93 58.75 18.58
CA SER A 223 -54.71 58.18 19.19
C SER A 223 -54.32 56.81 18.61
N LEU A 224 -55.30 55.97 18.28
CA LEU A 224 -55.07 54.67 17.65
C LEU A 224 -54.57 54.82 16.21
N ASN A 225 -55.10 55.78 15.46
CA ASN A 225 -54.66 56.08 14.10
C ASN A 225 -53.20 56.58 14.06
N GLU A 226 -52.82 57.47 14.97
CA GLU A 226 -51.44 57.96 15.07
C GLU A 226 -50.45 56.83 15.40
N ARG A 227 -50.84 55.94 16.33
CA ARG A 227 -50.03 54.76 16.68
C ARG A 227 -49.90 53.79 15.50
N ALA A 228 -50.99 53.55 14.76
CA ALA A 228 -50.99 52.68 13.59
C ALA A 228 -50.12 53.23 12.46
N GLU A 229 -50.16 54.54 12.21
CA GLU A 229 -49.33 55.16 11.16
C GLU A 229 -47.85 55.09 11.51
N LYS A 230 -47.48 55.34 12.77
CA LYS A 230 -46.09 55.22 13.22
C LYS A 230 -45.56 53.79 13.01
N LEU A 231 -46.33 52.78 13.43
CA LEU A 231 -45.98 51.37 13.23
C LEU A 231 -45.90 50.96 11.76
N ARG A 232 -46.69 51.61 10.88
CA ARG A 232 -46.63 51.38 9.44
C ARG A 232 -45.31 51.87 8.86
N VAL A 233 -44.89 53.08 9.23
CA VAL A 233 -43.60 53.66 8.80
C VAL A 233 -42.43 52.80 9.28
N ASP A 234 -42.41 52.42 10.57
CA ASP A 234 -41.35 51.57 11.13
C ASP A 234 -41.26 50.21 10.40
N ARG A 235 -42.41 49.64 10.01
CA ARG A 235 -42.48 48.41 9.23
C ARG A 235 -41.95 48.58 7.81
N GLU A 236 -42.28 49.68 7.13
CA GLU A 236 -41.81 49.96 5.76
C GLU A 236 -40.28 50.12 5.72
N GLU A 237 -39.70 50.83 6.68
CA GLU A 237 -38.24 50.97 6.81
C GLU A 237 -37.56 49.61 7.04
N THR A 238 -38.10 48.80 7.96
CA THR A 238 -37.58 47.46 8.25
C THR A 238 -37.65 46.54 7.03
N SER A 239 -38.73 46.64 6.25
CA SER A 239 -38.93 45.84 5.04
C SER A 239 -37.96 46.20 3.92
N ALA A 240 -37.65 47.50 3.77
CA ALA A 240 -36.67 47.96 2.80
C ALA A 240 -35.27 47.37 3.08
N ILE A 241 -34.83 47.42 4.35
CA ILE A 241 -33.53 46.87 4.79
C ILE A 241 -33.50 45.35 4.61
N SER A 242 -34.59 44.66 4.97
CA SER A 242 -34.74 43.21 4.80
C SER A 242 -34.60 42.79 3.33
N SER A 243 -35.22 43.56 2.42
CA SER A 243 -35.13 43.31 0.97
C SER A 243 -33.72 43.53 0.42
N GLU A 244 -33.00 44.56 0.90
CA GLU A 244 -31.62 44.83 0.50
C GLU A 244 -30.67 43.70 0.91
N ILE A 245 -30.78 43.22 2.16
CA ILE A 245 -30.00 42.08 2.65
C ILE A 245 -30.30 40.82 1.84
N ASN A 246 -31.57 40.58 1.46
CA ASN A 246 -31.95 39.42 0.67
C ASN A 246 -31.38 39.46 -0.77
N LEU A 247 -31.27 40.65 -1.36
CA LEU A 247 -30.61 40.85 -2.65
C LEU A 247 -29.09 40.59 -2.55
N LEU A 248 -28.43 41.09 -1.49
CA LEU A 248 -27.01 40.81 -1.24
C LEU A 248 -26.75 39.31 -1.05
N LEU A 249 -27.59 38.60 -0.29
CA LEU A 249 -27.48 37.16 -0.09
C LEU A 249 -27.65 36.37 -1.40
N LYS A 250 -28.52 36.81 -2.32
CA LYS A 250 -28.69 36.18 -3.64
C LYS A 250 -27.47 36.39 -4.54
N ALA A 251 -26.98 37.63 -4.64
CA ALA A 251 -25.81 37.95 -5.46
C ALA A 251 -24.57 37.16 -5.01
N ARG A 252 -24.33 37.10 -3.70
CA ARG A 252 -23.20 36.35 -3.12
C ARG A 252 -23.31 34.84 -3.34
N ARG A 253 -24.52 34.26 -3.37
CA ARG A 253 -24.73 32.83 -3.68
C ARG A 253 -24.45 32.48 -5.14
N GLU A 254 -24.61 33.42 -6.06
CA GLU A 254 -24.31 33.23 -7.48
C GLU A 254 -22.81 33.42 -7.76
N GLU A 255 -22.11 34.24 -6.97
CA GLU A 255 -20.65 34.43 -7.05
C GLU A 255 -19.85 33.18 -6.65
N ILE A 256 -20.40 32.31 -5.79
CA ILE A 256 -19.77 31.04 -5.40
C ILE A 256 -20.66 29.88 -5.84
N ALA A 257 -20.31 29.22 -6.93
CA ALA A 257 -20.96 27.97 -7.28
C ALA A 257 -20.63 26.93 -6.19
N LEU A 258 -21.63 26.55 -5.38
CA LEU A 258 -21.52 25.53 -4.34
C LEU A 258 -20.82 24.24 -4.83
N ALA A 259 -20.96 23.92 -6.12
CA ALA A 259 -20.28 22.82 -6.79
C ALA A 259 -18.75 22.92 -6.70
N ASP A 260 -18.17 24.11 -6.88
CA ASP A 260 -16.72 24.33 -6.90
C ASP A 260 -16.12 24.15 -5.50
N VAL A 261 -16.85 24.57 -4.46
CA VAL A 261 -16.45 24.37 -3.06
C VAL A 261 -16.44 22.88 -2.70
N ILE A 262 -17.49 22.16 -3.08
CA ILE A 262 -17.60 20.71 -2.86
C ILE A 262 -16.48 19.98 -3.61
N GLN A 263 -16.22 20.36 -4.87
CA GLN A 263 -15.16 19.77 -5.67
C GLN A 263 -13.78 20.02 -5.05
N ARG A 264 -13.51 21.24 -4.56
CA ARG A 264 -12.23 21.58 -3.91
C ARG A 264 -11.99 20.77 -2.65
N GLU A 265 -12.98 20.69 -1.75
CA GLU A 265 -12.83 19.92 -0.50
C GLU A 265 -12.76 18.41 -0.78
N GLY A 266 -13.45 17.91 -1.80
CA GLY A 266 -13.31 16.53 -2.27
C GLY A 266 -11.90 16.22 -2.79
N LEU A 267 -11.32 17.10 -3.62
CA LEU A 267 -9.95 16.96 -4.13
C LEU A 267 -8.91 17.03 -3.01
N LYS A 268 -9.12 17.87 -1.99
CA LYS A 268 -8.26 17.93 -0.80
C LYS A 268 -8.26 16.62 0.01
N ASP A 269 -9.42 16.04 0.31
CA ASP A 269 -9.49 14.75 1.03
C ASP A 269 -8.79 13.63 0.24
N VAL A 270 -9.01 13.57 -1.08
CA VAL A 270 -8.32 12.60 -1.95
C VAL A 270 -6.81 12.82 -1.93
N LYS A 271 -6.35 14.06 -2.05
CA LYS A 271 -4.93 14.42 -1.99
C LYS A 271 -4.31 13.95 -0.67
N GLU A 272 -4.93 14.28 0.47
CA GLU A 272 -4.44 13.89 1.80
C GLU A 272 -4.27 12.38 1.94
N ARG A 273 -5.28 11.60 1.50
CA ARG A 273 -5.22 10.13 1.51
C ARG A 273 -4.11 9.58 0.62
N LEU A 274 -3.94 10.13 -0.58
CA LEU A 274 -2.89 9.70 -1.51
C LEU A 274 -1.49 10.06 -0.98
N THR A 275 -1.32 11.25 -0.41
CA THR A 275 -0.08 11.65 0.27
C THR A 275 0.24 10.72 1.44
N GLY A 276 -0.76 10.32 2.25
CA GLY A 276 -0.59 9.32 3.30
C GLY A 276 -0.14 7.96 2.77
N LYS A 277 -0.69 7.51 1.63
CA LYS A 277 -0.23 6.27 0.97
C LYS A 277 1.20 6.37 0.45
N VAL A 278 1.58 7.51 -0.15
CA VAL A 278 2.95 7.76 -0.60
C VAL A 278 3.92 7.66 0.57
N ALA A 279 3.61 8.30 1.70
CA ALA A 279 4.44 8.22 2.91
C ALA A 279 4.61 6.78 3.41
N ALA A 280 3.53 5.98 3.43
CA ALA A 280 3.59 4.58 3.80
C ALA A 280 4.43 3.73 2.83
N PHE A 281 4.34 3.99 1.52
CA PHE A 281 5.19 3.33 0.53
C PHE A 281 6.65 3.72 0.66
N ASP A 282 6.95 5.00 0.86
CA ASP A 282 8.32 5.49 1.05
C ASP A 282 8.96 4.88 2.31
N GLU A 283 8.20 4.71 3.40
CA GLU A 283 8.66 4.01 4.61
C GLU A 283 8.98 2.53 4.31
N ALA A 284 8.08 1.83 3.61
CA ALA A 284 8.28 0.43 3.23
C ALA A 284 9.50 0.25 2.30
N ILE A 285 9.66 1.14 1.31
CA ILE A 285 10.82 1.16 0.41
C ILE A 285 12.10 1.41 1.23
N GLY A 286 12.09 2.40 2.13
CA GLY A 286 13.24 2.69 2.99
C GLY A 286 13.60 1.55 3.94
N ALA A 287 12.64 0.75 4.39
CA ALA A 287 12.91 -0.47 5.15
C ALA A 287 13.58 -1.55 4.28
N LEU A 288 13.06 -1.80 3.08
CA LEU A 288 13.63 -2.78 2.15
C LEU A 288 15.02 -2.37 1.65
N ASP A 289 15.23 -1.09 1.37
CA ASP A 289 16.54 -0.56 0.94
C ASP A 289 17.61 -0.70 2.01
N ARG A 290 17.24 -0.55 3.29
CA ARG A 290 18.14 -0.85 4.41
C ARG A 290 18.55 -2.32 4.44
N VAL A 291 17.62 -3.24 4.16
CA VAL A 291 17.94 -4.68 4.05
C VAL A 291 18.87 -4.94 2.86
N ILE A 292 18.61 -4.30 1.72
CA ILE A 292 19.45 -4.44 0.51
C ILE A 292 20.89 -3.97 0.79
N GLU A 293 21.06 -2.80 1.40
CA GLU A 293 22.39 -2.28 1.71
C GLU A 293 23.10 -3.11 2.79
N SER A 294 22.41 -3.51 3.86
CA SER A 294 22.99 -4.39 4.88
C SER A 294 23.45 -5.73 4.28
N ALA A 295 22.62 -6.37 3.45
CA ALA A 295 23.01 -7.62 2.79
C ALA A 295 24.17 -7.42 1.81
N ARG A 296 24.25 -6.26 1.14
CA ARG A 296 25.39 -5.92 0.27
C ARG A 296 26.67 -5.72 1.08
N GLU A 297 26.60 -5.12 2.26
CA GLU A 297 27.73 -4.98 3.18
C GLU A 297 28.22 -6.34 3.67
N ASP A 298 27.30 -7.23 4.08
CA ASP A 298 27.62 -8.62 4.46
C ASP A 298 28.37 -9.35 3.33
N MET A 299 27.92 -9.20 2.08
CA MET A 299 28.59 -9.79 0.91
C MET A 299 30.02 -9.27 0.72
N LYS A 300 30.25 -7.96 0.95
CA LYS A 300 31.58 -7.34 0.78
C LYS A 300 32.63 -7.90 1.75
N VAL A 301 32.21 -8.34 2.94
CA VAL A 301 33.10 -8.96 3.93
C VAL A 301 33.82 -10.18 3.33
N PHE A 302 33.14 -10.89 2.42
CA PHE A 302 33.67 -12.11 1.79
C PHE A 302 34.36 -11.88 0.43
N ASP A 303 34.37 -10.66 -0.09
CA ASP A 303 35.07 -10.31 -1.34
C ASP A 303 36.52 -9.82 -1.06
N ASP A 304 37.29 -10.57 -0.26
CA ASP A 304 38.70 -10.29 -0.03
C ASP A 304 39.55 -10.61 -1.28
N LYS A 305 40.13 -9.56 -1.85
CA LYS A 305 41.00 -9.64 -3.03
C LYS A 305 42.26 -10.48 -2.78
N LYS A 306 42.85 -10.42 -1.58
CA LYS A 306 44.05 -11.20 -1.25
C LYS A 306 43.73 -12.68 -1.18
N ARG A 307 42.69 -13.06 -0.42
CA ARG A 307 42.20 -14.45 -0.35
C ARG A 307 41.85 -14.99 -1.74
N LYS A 308 41.16 -14.20 -2.56
CA LYS A 308 40.83 -14.58 -3.94
C LYS A 308 42.08 -14.86 -4.79
N GLN A 309 43.10 -14.01 -4.69
CA GLN A 309 44.37 -14.19 -5.40
C GLN A 309 45.15 -15.42 -4.90
N GLU A 310 45.14 -15.67 -3.59
CA GLU A 310 45.75 -16.85 -2.98
C GLU A 310 45.11 -18.16 -3.46
N ILE A 311 43.78 -18.26 -3.39
CA ILE A 311 43.05 -19.46 -3.79
C ILE A 311 43.20 -19.72 -5.30
N THR A 312 43.00 -18.67 -6.11
CA THR A 312 43.14 -18.80 -7.58
C THR A 312 44.58 -19.09 -8.01
N GLY A 313 45.57 -18.51 -7.33
CA GLY A 313 46.98 -18.79 -7.56
C GLY A 313 47.35 -20.23 -7.21
N TYR A 314 46.84 -20.77 -6.11
CA TYR A 314 47.02 -22.17 -5.75
C TYR A 314 46.43 -23.11 -6.81
N TYR A 315 45.20 -22.86 -7.24
CA TYR A 315 44.58 -23.62 -8.32
C TYR A 315 45.40 -23.56 -9.63
N HIS A 316 45.93 -22.40 -10.02
CA HIS A 316 46.78 -22.28 -11.21
C HIS A 316 48.08 -23.06 -11.09
N GLN A 317 48.74 -23.02 -9.94
CA GLN A 317 49.96 -23.80 -9.69
C GLN A 317 49.69 -25.31 -9.77
N GLU A 318 48.59 -25.78 -9.18
CA GLU A 318 48.20 -27.19 -9.27
C GLU A 318 47.87 -27.58 -10.72
N MET A 319 47.16 -26.73 -11.47
CA MET A 319 46.88 -26.99 -12.88
C MET A 319 48.16 -27.14 -13.71
N GLU A 320 49.10 -26.20 -13.63
CA GLU A 320 50.36 -26.25 -14.40
C GLU A 320 51.17 -27.51 -14.07
N ARG A 321 51.24 -27.86 -12.78
CA ARG A 321 51.95 -29.04 -12.30
C ARG A 321 51.31 -30.33 -12.81
N LEU A 322 49.98 -30.44 -12.75
CA LEU A 322 49.23 -31.62 -13.17
C LEU A 322 49.20 -31.79 -14.69
N LEU A 323 49.06 -30.71 -15.46
CA LEU A 323 49.16 -30.74 -16.93
C LEU A 323 50.53 -31.26 -17.39
N THR A 324 51.60 -30.81 -16.71
CA THR A 324 52.96 -31.30 -16.97
C THR A 324 53.07 -32.78 -16.65
N ARG A 325 52.57 -33.21 -15.48
CA ARG A 325 52.58 -34.63 -15.05
C ARG A 325 51.79 -35.53 -16.01
N LEU A 326 50.69 -35.04 -16.57
CA LEU A 326 49.84 -35.76 -17.53
C LEU A 326 50.26 -35.55 -18.99
N ASN A 327 51.43 -34.95 -19.25
CA ASN A 327 51.99 -34.76 -20.58
C ASN A 327 51.06 -34.01 -21.54
N VAL A 328 50.40 -32.95 -21.05
CA VAL A 328 49.54 -32.04 -21.84
C VAL A 328 50.29 -30.74 -22.10
N ALA A 329 50.83 -30.57 -23.30
CA ALA A 329 51.68 -29.43 -23.65
C ALA A 329 50.93 -28.24 -24.28
N ASN A 330 49.79 -28.48 -24.92
CA ASN A 330 49.15 -27.51 -25.82
C ASN A 330 48.11 -26.60 -25.14
N LEU A 331 47.75 -26.88 -23.89
CA LEU A 331 46.73 -26.12 -23.18
C LEU A 331 47.26 -24.76 -22.71
N SER A 332 46.86 -23.70 -23.42
CA SER A 332 47.18 -22.31 -23.05
C SER A 332 46.65 -21.92 -21.65
N PRO A 333 47.43 -21.15 -20.83
CA PRO A 333 46.99 -20.62 -19.54
C PRO A 333 45.68 -19.83 -19.56
N LYS A 334 45.33 -19.22 -20.70
CA LYS A 334 44.07 -18.49 -20.83
C LYS A 334 42.84 -19.42 -20.72
N GLN A 335 43.00 -20.70 -21.06
CA GLN A 335 41.90 -21.68 -21.11
C GLN A 335 41.51 -22.14 -19.70
N TYR A 336 42.49 -22.36 -18.83
CA TYR A 336 42.26 -22.77 -17.44
C TYR A 336 42.34 -21.64 -16.42
N LYS A 337 42.54 -20.38 -16.85
CA LYS A 337 42.59 -19.22 -15.94
C LYS A 337 41.35 -19.09 -15.05
N ASN A 338 40.17 -19.40 -15.60
CA ASN A 338 38.93 -19.37 -14.84
C ASN A 338 38.71 -20.73 -14.16
N ILE A 339 38.64 -20.72 -12.84
CA ILE A 339 38.44 -21.91 -12.00
C ILE A 339 37.12 -22.66 -12.29
N TYR A 340 36.12 -21.98 -12.85
CA TYR A 340 34.79 -22.53 -13.13
C TYR A 340 34.56 -23.00 -14.58
N GLY A 341 35.62 -23.14 -15.36
CA GLY A 341 35.63 -24.06 -16.50
C GLY A 341 35.47 -23.43 -17.88
N THR A 342 36.57 -23.37 -18.62
CA THR A 342 36.58 -23.38 -20.09
C THR A 342 37.79 -24.15 -20.60
N ILE A 343 37.79 -25.47 -20.41
CA ILE A 343 38.85 -26.33 -20.97
C ILE A 343 38.41 -26.75 -22.36
N LYS A 344 39.18 -26.32 -23.36
CA LYS A 344 38.98 -26.65 -24.76
C LYS A 344 40.27 -27.27 -25.27
N GLU A 345 40.25 -28.58 -25.43
CA GLU A 345 41.30 -29.35 -26.10
C GLU A 345 40.66 -30.38 -27.02
N THR A 346 41.48 -30.98 -27.89
CA THR A 346 41.02 -31.96 -28.88
C THR A 346 41.84 -33.24 -28.83
N GLY A 347 41.21 -34.37 -29.13
CA GLY A 347 41.85 -35.68 -29.10
C GLY A 347 42.23 -36.11 -27.68
N SER A 348 43.17 -37.05 -27.57
CA SER A 348 43.55 -37.70 -26.32
C SER A 348 44.13 -36.78 -25.24
N ASP A 349 44.49 -35.53 -25.57
CA ASP A 349 44.88 -34.49 -24.62
C ASP A 349 43.69 -34.01 -23.76
N LEU A 350 42.45 -34.06 -24.28
CA LEU A 350 41.28 -33.52 -23.58
C LEU A 350 40.96 -34.27 -22.27
N PRO A 351 40.85 -35.61 -22.23
CA PRO A 351 40.62 -36.34 -20.98
C PRO A 351 41.70 -36.07 -19.93
N ARG A 352 42.96 -35.95 -20.36
CA ARG A 352 44.11 -35.63 -19.48
C ARG A 352 44.04 -34.20 -18.94
N ALA A 353 43.66 -33.23 -19.78
CA ALA A 353 43.45 -31.85 -19.36
C ALA A 353 42.27 -31.72 -18.37
N LEU A 354 41.19 -32.48 -18.58
CA LEU A 354 40.05 -32.52 -17.67
C LEU A 354 40.41 -33.20 -16.34
N LEU A 355 41.20 -34.28 -16.38
CA LEU A 355 41.71 -34.92 -15.16
C LEU A 355 42.57 -33.95 -14.35
N ALA A 356 43.48 -33.22 -15.00
CA ALA A 356 44.26 -32.17 -14.36
C ALA A 356 43.36 -31.14 -13.67
N TYR A 357 42.28 -30.73 -14.33
CA TYR A 357 41.29 -29.82 -13.78
C TYR A 357 40.57 -30.34 -12.55
N TYR A 358 40.01 -31.55 -12.62
CA TYR A 358 39.27 -32.13 -11.50
C TYR A 358 40.20 -32.36 -10.30
N LEU A 359 41.44 -32.79 -10.51
CA LEU A 359 42.41 -32.93 -9.43
C LEU A 359 42.81 -31.56 -8.86
N ALA A 360 43.11 -30.56 -9.70
CA ALA A 360 43.47 -29.23 -9.24
C ALA A 360 42.33 -28.57 -8.45
N ILE A 361 41.09 -28.72 -8.90
CA ILE A 361 39.93 -28.16 -8.20
C ILE A 361 39.68 -28.89 -6.89
N VAL A 362 39.71 -30.22 -6.86
CA VAL A 362 39.51 -31.00 -5.62
C VAL A 362 40.60 -30.67 -4.60
N ARG A 363 41.87 -30.55 -5.01
CA ARG A 363 42.95 -30.11 -4.12
C ARG A 363 42.74 -28.68 -3.60
N THR A 364 42.25 -27.79 -4.44
CA THR A 364 41.93 -26.41 -4.04
C THR A 364 40.79 -26.38 -3.01
N ILE A 365 39.72 -27.14 -3.26
CA ILE A 365 38.59 -27.32 -2.35
C ILE A 365 39.09 -27.90 -1.03
N TRP A 366 39.88 -28.97 -1.05
CA TRP A 366 40.38 -29.62 0.17
C TRP A 366 41.19 -28.69 1.06
N LYS A 367 41.90 -27.72 0.44
CA LYS A 367 42.74 -26.76 1.17
C LYS A 367 41.96 -25.56 1.72
N TYR A 368 40.94 -25.07 1.01
CA TYR A 368 40.32 -23.77 1.31
C TYR A 368 38.80 -23.82 1.56
N SER A 369 38.12 -24.92 1.27
CA SER A 369 36.69 -25.06 1.47
C SER A 369 36.32 -24.82 2.93
N THR A 370 35.19 -24.15 3.11
CA THR A 370 34.52 -23.99 4.42
C THR A 370 33.27 -24.86 4.53
N SER A 371 32.95 -25.63 3.48
CA SER A 371 31.79 -26.52 3.37
C SER A 371 32.23 -27.98 3.39
N THR A 372 31.27 -28.88 3.62
CA THR A 372 31.48 -30.33 3.49
C THR A 372 32.06 -30.70 2.13
N VAL A 373 33.05 -31.59 2.16
CA VAL A 373 33.75 -32.10 0.99
C VAL A 373 33.35 -33.55 0.76
N CYS A 374 33.03 -33.90 -0.48
CA CYS A 374 32.54 -35.25 -0.82
C CYS A 374 33.68 -36.16 -1.32
N PRO A 375 33.47 -37.49 -1.30
CA PRO A 375 34.36 -38.44 -1.98
C PRO A 375 34.51 -38.11 -3.47
N MET A 376 35.72 -38.27 -3.99
CA MET A 376 35.99 -38.16 -5.42
C MET A 376 35.55 -39.46 -6.11
N VAL A 377 34.71 -39.34 -7.12
CA VAL A 377 34.16 -40.46 -7.88
C VAL A 377 34.55 -40.29 -9.35
N VAL A 378 35.33 -41.24 -9.86
CA VAL A 378 35.85 -41.21 -11.23
C VAL A 378 35.31 -42.42 -11.99
N ASP A 379 34.40 -42.17 -12.92
CA ASP A 379 33.80 -43.22 -13.74
C ASP A 379 34.56 -43.34 -15.07
N SER A 380 35.06 -44.55 -15.33
CA SER A 380 35.65 -44.97 -16.59
C SER A 380 36.70 -43.97 -17.12
N PRO A 381 37.85 -43.76 -16.43
CA PRO A 381 38.83 -42.74 -16.80
C PRO A 381 39.57 -43.01 -18.11
N ARG A 382 39.50 -44.23 -18.66
CA ARG A 382 40.11 -44.56 -19.95
C ARG A 382 39.22 -44.09 -21.10
N GLN A 383 39.45 -42.86 -21.56
CA GLN A 383 38.65 -42.22 -22.60
C GLN A 383 39.48 -41.89 -23.84
N GLN A 384 38.84 -41.99 -25.01
CA GLN A 384 39.42 -41.65 -26.32
C GLN A 384 40.73 -42.40 -26.64
N ASP A 385 40.78 -43.70 -26.28
CA ASP A 385 41.89 -44.62 -26.59
C ASP A 385 43.28 -44.07 -26.25
N GLN A 386 43.49 -43.75 -24.96
CA GLN A 386 44.82 -43.41 -24.45
C GLN A 386 45.82 -44.53 -24.74
N ASP A 387 47.03 -44.15 -25.16
CA ASP A 387 48.16 -45.09 -25.22
C ASP A 387 48.53 -45.56 -23.80
N ASP A 388 49.23 -46.70 -23.73
CA ASP A 388 49.53 -47.35 -22.46
C ASP A 388 50.37 -46.46 -21.52
N THR A 389 51.24 -45.61 -22.07
CA THR A 389 52.09 -44.71 -21.26
C THR A 389 51.25 -43.63 -20.60
N ASN A 390 50.38 -42.97 -21.36
CA ASN A 390 49.48 -41.94 -20.87
C ASN A 390 48.39 -42.51 -19.96
N TRP A 391 47.92 -43.73 -20.23
CA TRP A 391 46.95 -44.40 -19.39
C TRP A 391 47.52 -44.74 -18.00
N ILE A 392 48.73 -45.30 -17.93
CA ILE A 392 49.44 -45.54 -16.67
C ILE A 392 49.63 -44.22 -15.91
N ALA A 393 50.07 -43.16 -16.61
CA ALA A 393 50.26 -41.85 -16.00
C ALA A 393 48.95 -41.27 -15.42
N MET A 394 47.80 -41.47 -16.08
CA MET A 394 46.50 -41.06 -15.56
C MET A 394 46.14 -41.81 -14.27
N LEU A 395 46.28 -43.13 -14.24
CA LEU A 395 45.97 -43.96 -13.07
C LEU A 395 46.85 -43.59 -11.86
N GLU A 396 48.15 -43.46 -12.07
CA GLU A 396 49.09 -43.01 -11.02
C GLU A 396 48.75 -41.60 -10.55
N CYS A 397 48.40 -40.69 -11.46
CA CYS A 397 48.02 -39.33 -11.12
C CYS A 397 46.72 -39.29 -10.31
N ILE A 398 45.71 -40.13 -10.62
CA ILE A 398 44.48 -40.21 -9.80
C ILE A 398 44.80 -40.72 -8.38
N ARG A 399 45.65 -41.75 -8.27
CA ARG A 399 46.03 -42.37 -6.99
C ARG A 399 46.85 -41.43 -6.10
N ASP A 400 47.88 -40.82 -6.66
CA ASP A 400 48.87 -39.99 -5.94
C ASP A 400 48.42 -38.54 -5.80
N GLU A 401 47.57 -38.10 -6.75
CA GLU A 401 46.85 -36.84 -6.88
C GLU A 401 46.01 -36.36 -5.72
N ARG A 402 45.42 -37.37 -5.06
CA ARG A 402 44.27 -37.17 -4.21
C ARG A 402 44.68 -36.50 -2.89
N PRO A 403 43.89 -35.56 -2.37
CA PRO A 403 44.20 -34.96 -1.08
C PRO A 403 44.30 -36.01 0.03
N GLU A 404 45.20 -35.79 0.99
CA GLU A 404 45.31 -36.65 2.17
C GLU A 404 43.99 -36.67 2.96
N GLY A 405 43.57 -37.85 3.38
CA GLY A 405 42.28 -38.05 4.06
C GLY A 405 41.05 -38.06 3.15
N SER A 406 41.23 -37.91 1.83
CA SER A 406 40.11 -38.03 0.87
C SER A 406 39.80 -39.48 0.52
N GLN A 407 38.51 -39.76 0.29
CA GLN A 407 38.04 -41.02 -0.28
C GLN A 407 37.95 -40.90 -1.80
N LEU A 408 38.42 -41.94 -2.48
CA LEU A 408 38.36 -42.09 -3.94
C LEU A 408 37.56 -43.36 -4.27
N VAL A 409 36.60 -43.23 -5.16
CA VAL A 409 35.85 -44.34 -5.77
C VAL A 409 36.11 -44.30 -7.26
N MET A 410 36.56 -45.41 -7.84
CA MET A 410 36.93 -45.46 -9.25
C MET A 410 36.28 -46.67 -9.90
N ALA A 411 35.61 -46.46 -11.04
CA ALA A 411 35.13 -47.53 -11.88
C ALA A 411 36.15 -47.79 -12.99
N LEU A 412 36.65 -49.03 -13.06
CA LEU A 412 37.70 -49.45 -13.98
C LEU A 412 37.29 -50.72 -14.71
N VAL A 413 37.73 -50.83 -15.98
CA VAL A 413 37.67 -52.07 -16.76
C VAL A 413 38.94 -52.90 -16.58
N ASP A 414 40.08 -52.23 -16.43
CA ASP A 414 41.41 -52.81 -16.26
C ASP A 414 42.27 -51.83 -15.44
N ASP A 415 43.10 -52.37 -14.55
CA ASP A 415 44.02 -51.64 -13.67
C ASP A 415 45.45 -51.57 -14.23
N CYS A 416 45.71 -52.22 -15.38
CA CYS A 416 47.04 -52.33 -15.98
C CYS A 416 48.11 -52.91 -15.05
N GLY A 417 47.71 -53.69 -14.04
CA GLY A 417 48.60 -54.22 -13.00
C GLY A 417 49.15 -53.15 -12.04
N ILE A 418 48.55 -51.95 -11.99
CA ILE A 418 48.92 -50.89 -11.05
C ILE A 418 48.23 -51.14 -9.72
N ASP A 419 48.99 -51.15 -8.64
CA ASP A 419 48.42 -51.10 -7.29
C ASP A 419 47.84 -49.71 -7.01
N LEU A 420 46.51 -49.61 -7.05
CA LEU A 420 45.75 -48.41 -6.73
C LEU A 420 45.46 -48.27 -5.23
N GLY A 421 45.71 -49.34 -4.45
CA GLY A 421 45.33 -49.45 -3.05
C GLY A 421 43.82 -49.45 -2.81
N GLY A 422 43.43 -49.78 -1.57
CA GLY A 422 42.03 -49.83 -1.16
C GLY A 422 41.35 -51.17 -1.42
N ALA A 423 40.02 -51.18 -1.28
CA ALA A 423 39.21 -52.37 -1.50
C ALA A 423 38.75 -52.44 -2.96
N VAL A 424 38.91 -53.62 -3.58
CA VAL A 424 38.43 -53.90 -4.93
C VAL A 424 37.06 -54.58 -4.83
N ILE A 425 36.08 -54.04 -5.55
CA ILE A 425 34.73 -54.61 -5.67
C ILE A 425 34.58 -55.19 -7.07
N ASP A 426 34.68 -56.52 -7.17
CA ASP A 426 34.50 -57.23 -8.45
C ASP A 426 33.01 -57.37 -8.81
N LEU A 427 32.57 -56.71 -9.88
CA LEU A 427 31.23 -56.89 -10.42
C LEU A 427 31.21 -58.10 -11.37
N ARG A 428 30.82 -59.27 -10.85
CA ARG A 428 30.87 -60.56 -11.58
C ARG A 428 29.58 -60.89 -12.32
N ASP A 429 28.45 -60.42 -11.80
CA ASP A 429 27.13 -60.78 -12.29
C ASP A 429 26.60 -59.70 -13.25
N LYS A 430 26.30 -60.12 -14.49
CA LYS A 430 25.85 -59.21 -15.54
C LYS A 430 24.54 -58.52 -15.15
N ASN A 431 24.51 -57.18 -15.26
CA ASN A 431 23.39 -56.32 -14.89
C ASN A 431 23.01 -56.37 -13.40
N GLN A 432 23.93 -56.77 -12.52
CA GLN A 432 23.72 -56.77 -11.07
C GLN A 432 24.82 -55.97 -10.38
N LEU A 433 24.48 -54.77 -9.91
CA LEU A 433 25.38 -53.93 -9.11
C LEU A 433 25.40 -54.36 -7.64
N LEU A 434 24.27 -54.83 -7.12
CA LEU A 434 24.11 -55.28 -5.73
C LEU A 434 24.28 -56.80 -5.66
N GLN A 435 24.94 -57.27 -4.60
CA GLN A 435 25.08 -58.69 -4.33
C GLN A 435 23.92 -59.16 -3.44
N GLU A 436 23.23 -60.23 -3.87
CA GLU A 436 22.05 -60.76 -3.16
C GLU A 436 22.36 -61.11 -1.69
N GLY A 437 23.54 -61.68 -1.43
CA GLY A 437 23.99 -62.05 -0.09
C GLY A 437 24.24 -60.87 0.86
N GLU A 438 24.54 -59.68 0.33
CA GLU A 438 24.82 -58.47 1.12
C GLU A 438 23.58 -57.59 1.29
N PHE A 439 22.57 -57.76 0.43
CA PHE A 439 21.40 -56.90 0.35
C PHE A 439 20.71 -56.70 1.70
N SER A 440 20.47 -57.77 2.47
CA SER A 440 19.76 -57.66 3.74
C SER A 440 20.50 -56.80 4.76
N SER A 441 21.84 -56.92 4.84
CA SER A 441 22.66 -56.13 5.76
C SER A 441 22.70 -54.67 5.34
N VAL A 442 23.02 -54.42 4.06
CA VAL A 442 23.11 -53.06 3.51
C VAL A 442 21.77 -52.34 3.57
N ASN A 443 20.67 -53.03 3.26
CA ASN A 443 19.33 -52.47 3.33
C ASN A 443 18.95 -52.10 4.76
N ASN A 444 19.30 -52.92 5.77
CA ASN A 444 19.03 -52.58 7.17
C ASN A 444 19.80 -51.33 7.64
N GLU A 445 20.99 -51.09 7.09
CA GLU A 445 21.79 -49.89 7.37
C GLU A 445 21.25 -48.64 6.62
N LEU A 446 20.90 -48.79 5.33
CA LEU A 446 20.51 -47.66 4.48
C LEU A 446 19.04 -47.24 4.64
N GLN A 447 18.12 -48.17 4.92
CA GLN A 447 16.67 -47.86 4.99
C GLN A 447 16.32 -46.74 5.99
N PRO A 448 16.86 -46.72 7.22
CA PRO A 448 16.60 -45.62 8.15
C PRO A 448 17.02 -44.27 7.58
N LEU A 449 18.20 -44.19 6.95
CA LEU A 449 18.74 -42.97 6.34
C LEU A 449 17.88 -42.50 5.16
N ILE A 450 17.49 -43.42 4.28
CA ILE A 450 16.60 -43.12 3.15
C ILE A 450 15.25 -42.59 3.67
N ALA A 451 14.70 -43.21 4.71
CA ALA A 451 13.43 -42.79 5.29
C ALA A 451 13.49 -41.40 5.93
N GLU A 452 14.64 -40.95 6.42
CA GLU A 452 14.83 -39.56 6.89
C GLU A 452 14.89 -38.58 5.73
N VAL A 453 15.65 -38.89 4.68
CA VAL A 453 15.74 -38.07 3.47
C VAL A 453 14.39 -37.90 2.77
N LEU A 454 13.51 -38.91 2.84
CA LEU A 454 12.17 -38.84 2.26
C LEU A 454 11.16 -38.09 3.14
N ARG A 455 11.44 -37.93 4.44
CA ARG A 455 10.57 -37.23 5.40
C ARG A 455 10.83 -35.72 5.44
N GLY A 456 12.01 -35.25 5.02
CA GLY A 456 12.41 -33.83 4.99
C GLY A 456 12.70 -33.28 3.60
#